data_AF-A0A428X8D9-F1
#
_entry.id   AF-A0A428X8D9-F1
#
_cell.length_a   1.000
_cell.length_b   1.000
_cell.length_c   1.000
_cell.angle_alpha   90.00
_cell.angle_beta   90.00
_cell.angle_gamma   90.00
#
_symmetry.space_group_name_H-M   'P 1'
#
loop_
_entity.id
_entity.type
_entity.pdbx_description
1 polymer ?
#
loop_
_entity_poly.entity_id
_entity_poly.type
_entity_poly.pdbx_seq_one_letter_code
_entity_poly.pdbx_strand_id
1 'polypeptide(L)'
;MVAAAAALWWADWLKFVPGWLAFAWTVGAGIRKVWLRRHQLALGPEAEELRKQLTEFRALLEEVRSGYHRSDWFLHEGRREASRALRDAASRRDDPALKLALNRLATAWDQIFALAPPPRTKVRFLGGVEEVRQQRNAALQDARDIDKIHQMTELAQRAQLDVQSALSRLNELERKTHGRS
;
A
#
# COMPACT_ATOMS: atom_id res chain seq x y z
N MET A 1 69.04 21.41 13.50
CA MET A 1 68.80 20.69 12.22
C MET A 1 67.67 19.68 12.42
N VAL A 2 66.40 20.07 12.28
CA VAL A 2 65.24 19.15 12.46
C VAL A 2 64.23 19.21 11.29
N ALA A 3 64.50 19.98 10.23
CA ALA A 3 63.55 20.16 9.12
C ALA A 3 63.47 18.98 8.13
N ALA A 4 64.39 18.00 8.18
CA ALA A 4 64.42 16.89 7.23
C ALA A 4 63.47 15.73 7.56
N ALA A 5 63.02 15.60 8.81
CA ALA A 5 62.18 14.47 9.24
C ALA A 5 60.70 14.61 8.83
N ALA A 6 60.19 15.84 8.73
CA ALA A 6 58.79 16.10 8.38
C ALA A 6 58.48 15.83 6.89
N ALA A 7 59.48 15.97 6.01
CA ALA A 7 59.32 15.76 4.57
C ALA A 7 59.26 14.27 4.18
N LEU A 8 59.90 13.37 4.96
CA LEU A 8 59.90 11.93 4.67
C LEU A 8 58.55 11.25 4.94
N TRP A 9 57.84 11.64 6.00
CA TRP A 9 56.51 11.11 6.34
C TRP A 9 55.55 11.23 5.14
N TRP A 10 55.47 12.41 4.53
CA TRP A 10 54.49 12.69 3.47
C TRP A 10 54.83 11.96 2.16
N ALA A 11 56.12 11.75 1.89
CA ALA A 11 56.58 10.94 0.76
C ALA A 11 56.30 9.44 0.96
N ASP A 12 56.34 8.96 2.20
CA ASP A 12 55.95 7.59 2.54
C ASP A 12 54.44 7.37 2.43
N TRP A 13 53.62 8.39 2.73
CA TRP A 13 52.16 8.31 2.57
C TRP A 13 51.71 7.96 1.14
N LEU A 14 52.39 8.51 0.12
CA LEU A 14 52.10 8.24 -1.29
C LEU A 14 52.31 6.77 -1.69
N LYS A 15 53.22 6.07 -1.02
CA LYS A 15 53.48 4.62 -1.23
C LYS A 15 52.32 3.76 -0.77
N PHE A 16 51.54 4.25 0.21
CA PHE A 16 50.36 3.58 0.73
C PHE A 16 49.07 3.98 0.01
N VAL A 17 49.10 4.96 -0.90
CA VAL A 17 47.91 5.40 -1.68
C VAL A 17 47.21 4.23 -2.40
N PRO A 18 47.90 3.28 -3.05
CA PRO A 18 47.24 2.13 -3.66
C PRO A 18 46.53 1.24 -2.62
N GLY A 19 47.14 1.06 -1.44
CA GLY A 19 46.56 0.30 -0.33
C GLY A 19 45.35 0.99 0.31
N TRP A 20 45.42 2.30 0.51
CA TRP A 20 44.32 3.11 1.02
C TRP A 20 43.16 3.22 0.04
N LEU A 21 43.43 3.30 -1.27
CA LEU A 21 42.41 3.25 -2.30
C LEU A 21 41.72 1.89 -2.34
N ALA A 22 42.48 0.78 -2.28
CA ALA A 22 41.91 -0.55 -2.19
C ALA A 22 41.09 -0.75 -0.91
N PHE A 23 41.56 -0.23 0.22
CA PHE A 23 40.84 -0.23 1.49
C PHE A 23 39.55 0.60 1.42
N ALA A 24 39.60 1.83 0.92
CA ALA A 24 38.41 2.66 0.73
C ALA A 24 37.41 2.02 -0.26
N TRP A 25 37.91 1.37 -1.31
CA TRP A 25 37.08 0.66 -2.28
C TRP A 25 36.39 -0.55 -1.65
N THR A 26 37.11 -1.38 -0.88
CA THR A 26 36.55 -2.55 -0.19
C THR A 26 35.57 -2.16 0.90
N VAL A 27 35.88 -1.14 1.71
CA VAL A 27 34.95 -0.58 2.71
C VAL A 27 33.72 0.01 2.04
N GLY A 28 33.89 0.82 0.99
CA GLY A 28 32.79 1.40 0.22
C GLY A 28 31.91 0.33 -0.45
N ALA A 29 32.51 -0.71 -1.02
CA ALA A 29 31.78 -1.84 -1.59
C ALA A 29 31.02 -2.63 -0.51
N GLY A 30 31.63 -2.83 0.67
CA GLY A 30 30.99 -3.47 1.83
C GLY A 30 29.78 -2.69 2.33
N ILE A 31 29.93 -1.38 2.54
CA ILE A 31 28.86 -0.47 2.95
C ILE A 31 27.73 -0.51 1.90
N ARG A 32 28.07 -0.38 0.61
CA ARG A 32 27.09 -0.45 -0.48
C ARG A 32 26.36 -1.79 -0.49
N LYS A 33 27.05 -2.91 -0.28
CA LYS A 33 26.44 -4.25 -0.24
C LYS A 33 25.47 -4.41 0.93
N VAL A 34 25.84 -3.94 2.12
CA VAL A 34 24.95 -3.94 3.30
C VAL A 34 23.74 -3.04 3.07
N TRP A 35 23.96 -1.85 2.49
CA TRP A 35 22.90 -0.91 2.16
C TRP A 35 21.92 -1.48 1.13
N LEU A 36 22.41 -2.07 0.03
CA LEU A 36 21.59 -2.72 -0.98
C LEU A 36 20.81 -3.92 -0.42
N ARG A 37 21.46 -4.78 0.40
CA ARG A 37 20.78 -5.90 1.07
C ARG A 37 19.65 -5.41 1.97
N ARG A 38 19.88 -4.34 2.74
CA ARG A 38 18.85 -3.78 3.63
C ARG A 38 17.64 -3.26 2.84
N HIS A 39 17.86 -2.63 1.69
CA HIS A 39 16.75 -2.17 0.85
C HIS A 39 16.06 -3.29 0.07
N GLN A 40 16.80 -4.33 -0.36
CA GLN A 40 16.20 -5.53 -0.95
C GLN A 40 15.30 -6.28 0.05
N LEU A 41 15.70 -6.36 1.32
CA LEU A 41 14.85 -6.90 2.39
C LEU A 41 13.62 -6.02 2.64
N ALA A 42 13.77 -4.68 2.55
CA ALA A 42 12.66 -3.75 2.74
C ALA A 42 11.58 -3.83 1.64
N LEU A 43 11.98 -4.05 0.38
CA LEU A 43 11.08 -4.25 -0.77
C LEU A 43 10.38 -5.62 -0.75
N GLY A 44 11.10 -6.65 -0.30
CA GLY A 44 10.70 -8.04 -0.45
C GLY A 44 10.84 -8.53 -1.91
N PRO A 45 10.81 -9.85 -2.15
CA PRO A 45 10.98 -10.45 -3.48
C PRO A 45 9.84 -10.14 -4.48
N GLU A 46 8.76 -9.49 -4.04
CA GLU A 46 7.47 -9.38 -4.74
C GLU A 46 7.04 -7.91 -4.96
N ALA A 47 7.97 -7.01 -5.28
CA ALA A 47 7.69 -5.58 -5.47
C ALA A 47 6.71 -5.28 -6.62
N GLU A 48 6.93 -5.93 -7.77
CA GLU A 48 6.07 -5.78 -8.95
C GLU A 48 4.66 -6.34 -8.70
N GLU A 49 4.57 -7.45 -7.98
CA GLU A 49 3.30 -8.06 -7.58
C GLU A 49 2.51 -7.13 -6.67
N LEU A 50 3.16 -6.47 -5.71
CA LEU A 50 2.50 -5.46 -4.88
C LEU A 50 2.01 -4.27 -5.70
N ARG A 51 2.78 -3.84 -6.71
CA ARG A 51 2.34 -2.76 -7.60
C ARG A 51 1.06 -3.14 -8.34
N LYS A 52 0.97 -4.37 -8.85
CA LYS A 52 -0.25 -4.91 -9.47
C LYS A 52 -1.41 -4.92 -8.49
N GLN A 53 -1.21 -5.50 -7.30
CA GLN A 53 -2.22 -5.54 -6.24
C GLN A 53 -2.72 -4.14 -5.83
N LEU A 54 -1.82 -3.17 -5.65
CA LEU A 54 -2.19 -1.78 -5.33
C LEU A 54 -2.95 -1.10 -6.48
N THR A 55 -2.62 -1.43 -7.72
CA THR A 55 -3.30 -0.90 -8.92
C THR A 55 -4.70 -1.48 -9.05
N GLU A 56 -4.86 -2.79 -8.87
CA GLU A 56 -6.16 -3.46 -8.81
C GLU A 56 -7.00 -2.91 -7.66
N PHE A 57 -6.41 -2.74 -6.48
CA PHE A 57 -7.09 -2.16 -5.33
C PHE A 57 -7.56 -0.72 -5.59
N ARG A 58 -6.75 0.09 -6.29
CA ARG A 58 -7.16 1.43 -6.73
C ARG A 58 -8.40 1.37 -7.64
N ALA A 59 -8.43 0.43 -8.58
CA ALA A 59 -9.58 0.24 -9.46
C ALA A 59 -10.83 -0.15 -8.67
N LEU A 60 -10.69 -1.06 -7.69
CA LEU A 60 -11.78 -1.45 -6.80
C LEU A 60 -12.30 -0.26 -5.95
N LEU A 61 -11.42 0.61 -5.46
CA LEU A 61 -11.83 1.83 -4.74
C LEU A 61 -12.52 2.83 -5.66
N GLU A 62 -12.08 2.96 -6.90
CA GLU A 62 -12.71 3.80 -7.92
C GLU A 62 -14.10 3.30 -8.27
N GLU A 63 -14.27 1.98 -8.37
CA GLU A 63 -15.59 1.34 -8.43
C GLU A 63 -16.39 1.83 -7.22
N VAL A 64 -16.01 1.53 -5.97
CA VAL A 64 -16.76 1.96 -4.76
C VAL A 64 -17.16 3.44 -4.80
N ARG A 65 -16.28 4.33 -5.23
CA ARG A 65 -16.54 5.78 -5.34
C ARG A 65 -17.62 6.14 -6.37
N SER A 66 -17.76 5.39 -7.45
CA SER A 66 -18.76 5.65 -8.50
C SER A 66 -20.21 5.44 -8.06
N GLY A 67 -20.44 4.84 -6.89
CA GLY A 67 -21.77 4.67 -6.29
C GLY A 67 -22.72 3.69 -6.98
N TYR A 68 -22.34 3.05 -8.09
CA TYR A 68 -23.18 2.15 -8.87
C TYR A 68 -23.18 0.67 -8.40
N HIS A 69 -22.91 0.40 -7.12
CA HIS A 69 -22.70 -0.96 -6.62
C HIS A 69 -24.00 -1.56 -6.13
N ARG A 70 -24.43 -2.65 -6.76
CA ARG A 70 -25.51 -3.49 -6.22
C ARG A 70 -24.96 -4.34 -5.07
N SER A 71 -25.84 -4.82 -4.18
CA SER A 71 -25.46 -5.73 -3.09
C SER A 71 -24.69 -6.96 -3.58
N ASP A 72 -24.99 -7.44 -4.80
CA ASP A 72 -24.27 -8.53 -5.46
C ASP A 72 -22.76 -8.25 -5.68
N TRP A 73 -22.39 -6.98 -5.84
CA TRP A 73 -20.99 -6.56 -6.00
C TRP A 73 -20.15 -6.91 -4.76
N PHE A 74 -20.74 -6.83 -3.55
CA PHE A 74 -20.08 -7.17 -2.29
C PHE A 74 -20.06 -8.68 -2.01
N LEU A 75 -20.83 -9.48 -2.75
CA LEU A 75 -20.89 -10.94 -2.56
C LEU A 75 -19.75 -11.69 -3.25
N HIS A 76 -18.96 -11.03 -4.10
CA HIS A 76 -17.82 -11.66 -4.77
C HIS A 76 -16.67 -11.95 -3.78
N GLU A 77 -16.35 -13.23 -3.60
CA GLU A 77 -15.35 -13.72 -2.65
C GLU A 77 -13.97 -13.06 -2.83
N GLY A 78 -13.49 -12.95 -4.07
CA GLY A 78 -12.19 -12.34 -4.36
C GLY A 78 -12.06 -10.88 -3.88
N ARG A 79 -13.18 -10.14 -3.79
CA ARG A 79 -13.15 -8.77 -3.27
C ARG A 79 -13.08 -8.74 -1.75
N ARG A 80 -13.69 -9.70 -1.07
CA ARG A 80 -13.62 -9.80 0.40
C ARG A 80 -12.22 -10.23 0.87
N GLU A 81 -11.53 -11.02 0.06
CA GLU A 81 -10.17 -11.50 0.35
C GLU A 81 -9.08 -10.44 0.13
N ALA A 82 -9.38 -9.34 -0.58
CA ALA A 82 -8.41 -8.29 -0.86
C ALA A 82 -7.79 -7.67 0.42
N SER A 83 -8.55 -7.53 1.52
CA SER A 83 -7.98 -7.04 2.79
C SER A 83 -7.01 -8.04 3.42
N ARG A 84 -7.22 -9.35 3.24
CA ARG A 84 -6.28 -10.39 3.69
C ARG A 84 -5.00 -10.35 2.86
N ALA A 85 -5.12 -10.27 1.53
CA ALA A 85 -3.98 -10.13 0.64
C ALA A 85 -3.11 -8.91 0.99
N LEU A 86 -3.72 -7.77 1.31
CA LEU A 86 -3.00 -6.56 1.75
C LEU A 86 -2.28 -6.74 3.10
N ARG A 87 -2.89 -7.46 4.06
CA ARG A 87 -2.26 -7.77 5.35
C ARG A 87 -1.09 -8.74 5.19
N ASP A 88 -1.25 -9.75 4.34
CA ASP A 88 -0.19 -10.71 4.02
C ASP A 88 0.96 -10.02 3.27
N ALA A 89 0.65 -9.09 2.37
CA ALA A 89 1.64 -8.25 1.72
C ALA A 89 2.37 -7.33 2.71
N ALA A 90 1.68 -6.84 3.75
CA ALA A 90 2.29 -6.05 4.81
C ALA A 90 3.22 -6.89 5.70
N SER A 91 2.82 -8.11 6.07
CA SER A 91 3.58 -8.97 7.00
C SER A 91 4.94 -9.40 6.44
N ARG A 92 5.04 -9.57 5.11
CA ARG A 92 6.26 -10.01 4.40
C ARG A 92 7.31 -8.92 4.17
N ARG A 93 6.99 -7.65 4.44
CA ARG A 93 7.88 -6.51 4.17
C ARG A 93 8.60 -6.08 5.43
N ASP A 94 9.58 -5.19 5.33
CA ASP A 94 10.24 -4.61 6.50
C ASP A 94 10.14 -3.08 6.58
N ASP A 95 9.75 -2.39 5.50
CA ASP A 95 9.55 -0.93 5.52
C ASP A 95 8.31 -0.56 6.38
N PRO A 96 8.49 0.18 7.51
CA PRO A 96 7.40 0.47 8.44
C PRO A 96 6.34 1.40 7.84
N ALA A 97 6.74 2.33 6.95
CA ALA A 97 5.81 3.23 6.27
C ALA A 97 4.90 2.45 5.31
N LEU A 98 5.48 1.57 4.49
CA LEU A 98 4.72 0.72 3.58
C LEU A 98 3.80 -0.25 4.33
N LYS A 99 4.28 -0.88 5.42
CA LYS A 99 3.44 -1.70 6.31
C LYS A 99 2.23 -0.96 6.83
N LEU A 100 2.45 0.24 7.36
CA LEU A 100 1.40 1.06 7.94
C LEU A 100 0.37 1.49 6.89
N ALA A 101 0.82 1.86 5.68
CA ALA A 101 -0.09 2.17 4.57
C ALA A 101 -0.94 0.96 4.17
N LEU A 102 -0.34 -0.22 4.00
CA LEU A 102 -1.07 -1.44 3.63
C LEU A 102 -2.08 -1.88 4.69
N ASN A 103 -1.73 -1.77 5.98
CA ASN A 103 -2.65 -2.07 7.08
C ASN A 103 -3.82 -1.07 7.15
N ARG A 104 -3.58 0.21 6.86
CA ARG A 104 -4.64 1.22 6.75
C ARG A 104 -5.58 0.91 5.59
N LEU A 105 -5.04 0.54 4.43
CA LEU A 105 -5.82 0.12 3.28
C LEU A 105 -6.71 -1.10 3.59
N ALA A 106 -6.14 -2.13 4.19
CA ALA A 106 -6.89 -3.31 4.60
C ALA A 106 -8.01 -2.98 5.60
N THR A 107 -7.74 -2.08 6.54
CA THR A 107 -8.74 -1.63 7.53
C THR A 107 -9.85 -0.80 6.87
N ALA A 108 -9.50 0.13 5.98
CA ALA A 108 -10.49 0.90 5.24
C ALA A 108 -11.37 0.00 4.37
N TRP A 109 -10.79 -1.03 3.76
CA TRP A 109 -11.54 -2.02 3.00
C TRP A 109 -12.56 -2.79 3.84
N ASP A 110 -12.14 -3.28 5.01
CA ASP A 110 -13.03 -3.98 5.93
C ASP A 110 -14.17 -3.06 6.42
N GLN A 111 -13.89 -1.77 6.64
CA GLN A 111 -14.91 -0.78 6.98
C GLN A 111 -15.91 -0.55 5.83
N ILE A 112 -15.43 -0.46 4.59
CA ILE A 112 -16.31 -0.35 3.40
C ILE A 112 -17.22 -1.59 3.31
N PHE A 113 -16.68 -2.80 3.52
CA PHE A 113 -17.47 -4.03 3.52
C PHE A 113 -18.46 -4.12 4.69
N ALA A 114 -18.12 -3.57 5.86
CA ALA A 114 -19.02 -3.53 7.01
C ALA A 114 -20.23 -2.59 6.76
N LEU A 115 -20.07 -1.59 5.90
CA LEU A 115 -21.14 -0.66 5.50
C LEU A 115 -21.99 -1.19 4.34
N ALA A 116 -21.62 -2.31 3.72
CA ALA A 116 -22.31 -2.84 2.55
C ALA A 116 -23.80 -3.11 2.84
N PRO A 117 -24.70 -2.76 1.90
CA PRO A 117 -26.13 -2.98 2.06
C PRO A 117 -26.44 -4.48 2.11
N PRO A 118 -27.36 -4.93 2.97
CA PRO A 118 -27.75 -6.34 3.05
C PRO A 118 -28.34 -6.81 1.71
N PRO A 119 -28.18 -8.10 1.36
CA PRO A 119 -28.74 -8.66 0.13
C PRO A 119 -30.26 -8.47 0.12
N ARG A 120 -30.76 -7.77 -0.91
CA ARG A 120 -32.20 -7.49 -1.05
C ARG A 120 -32.89 -8.73 -1.65
N THR A 121 -33.42 -9.60 -0.80
CA THR A 121 -34.35 -10.65 -1.26
C THR A 121 -35.61 -9.98 -1.81
N LYS A 122 -35.84 -10.07 -3.12
CA LYS A 122 -37.08 -9.61 -3.76
C LYS A 122 -38.22 -10.53 -3.34
N VAL A 123 -38.95 -10.16 -2.29
CA VAL A 123 -40.17 -10.89 -1.92
C VAL A 123 -41.31 -10.36 -2.79
N ARG A 124 -41.80 -11.19 -3.70
CA ARG A 124 -42.90 -10.86 -4.62
C ARG A 124 -44.23 -11.04 -3.87
N PHE A 125 -44.85 -9.95 -3.43
CA PHE A 125 -46.18 -10.00 -2.80
C PHE A 125 -47.23 -9.26 -3.62
N LEU A 126 -48.47 -9.75 -3.50
CA LEU A 126 -49.67 -9.30 -4.20
C LEU A 126 -50.54 -8.47 -3.24
N GLY A 127 -50.49 -7.13 -3.33
CA GLY A 127 -51.59 -6.20 -3.02
C GLY A 127 -52.12 -6.12 -1.58
N GLY A 128 -51.94 -4.99 -0.89
CA GLY A 128 -52.63 -4.72 0.39
C GLY A 128 -52.04 -3.60 1.25
N VAL A 129 -52.66 -3.30 2.41
CA VAL A 129 -52.22 -2.27 3.39
C VAL A 129 -50.77 -2.49 3.88
N GLU A 130 -50.28 -3.73 3.84
CA GLU A 130 -48.86 -4.06 3.97
C GLU A 130 -47.95 -3.33 2.96
N GLU A 131 -48.40 -3.06 1.73
CA GLU A 131 -47.61 -2.37 0.70
C GLU A 131 -47.28 -0.93 1.09
N VAL A 132 -48.20 -0.19 1.74
CA VAL A 132 -47.94 1.20 2.17
C VAL A 132 -46.94 1.23 3.35
N ARG A 133 -47.06 0.29 4.29
CA ARG A 133 -46.05 0.11 5.36
C ARG A 133 -44.69 -0.31 4.81
N GLN A 134 -44.66 -1.22 3.84
CA GLN A 134 -43.43 -1.66 3.19
C GLN A 134 -42.80 -0.57 2.33
N GLN A 135 -43.58 0.23 1.60
CA GLN A 135 -43.08 1.38 0.84
C GLN A 135 -42.45 2.43 1.77
N ARG A 136 -43.08 2.72 2.91
CA ARG A 136 -42.50 3.62 3.91
C ARG A 136 -41.22 3.05 4.51
N ASN A 137 -41.17 1.75 4.79
CA ASN A 137 -39.97 1.07 5.27
C ASN A 137 -38.85 1.02 4.21
N ALA A 138 -39.21 0.83 2.93
CA ALA A 138 -38.29 0.86 1.80
C ALA A 138 -37.71 2.27 1.61
N ALA A 139 -38.53 3.32 1.68
CA ALA A 139 -38.06 4.71 1.60
C ALA A 139 -37.12 5.07 2.77
N LEU A 140 -37.42 4.61 3.98
CA LEU A 140 -36.52 4.76 5.14
C LEU A 140 -35.22 3.96 5.00
N GLN A 141 -35.27 2.79 4.35
CA GLN A 141 -34.08 1.99 4.04
C GLN A 141 -33.24 2.64 2.94
N ASP A 142 -33.86 3.16 1.89
CA ASP A 142 -33.18 3.88 0.81
C ASP A 142 -32.48 5.14 1.34
N ALA A 143 -33.11 5.90 2.25
CA ALA A 143 -32.46 7.02 2.92
C ALA A 143 -31.22 6.61 3.74
N ARG A 144 -31.32 5.50 4.50
CA ARG A 144 -30.17 4.95 5.26
C ARG A 144 -29.08 4.39 4.36
N ASP A 145 -29.45 3.85 3.21
CA ASP A 145 -28.50 3.32 2.23
C ASP A 145 -27.73 4.46 1.56
N ILE A 146 -28.37 5.62 1.31
CA ILE A 146 -27.70 6.84 0.82
C ILE A 146 -26.60 7.30 1.79
N ASP A 147 -26.90 7.41 3.08
CA ASP A 147 -25.90 7.80 4.10
C ASP A 147 -24.71 6.84 4.14
N LYS A 148 -24.97 5.53 4.06
CA LYS A 148 -23.92 4.50 4.01
C LYS A 148 -23.08 4.62 2.73
N ILE A 149 -23.70 4.87 1.58
CA ILE A 149 -22.99 5.07 0.31
C ILE A 149 -22.07 6.29 0.40
N HIS A 150 -22.53 7.39 1.01
CA HIS A 150 -21.67 8.56 1.26
C HIS A 150 -20.47 8.21 2.16
N GLN A 151 -20.70 7.51 3.27
CA GLN A 151 -19.61 7.05 4.15
C GLN A 151 -18.62 6.14 3.43
N MET A 152 -19.09 5.22 2.61
CA MET A 152 -18.24 4.35 1.80
C MET A 152 -17.42 5.13 0.77
N THR A 153 -18.02 6.16 0.17
CA THR A 153 -17.36 7.03 -0.80
C THR A 153 -16.24 7.84 -0.13
N GLU A 154 -16.49 8.39 1.06
CA GLU A 154 -15.48 9.10 1.85
C GLU A 154 -14.32 8.18 2.26
N LEU A 155 -14.63 6.97 2.74
CA LEU A 155 -13.63 5.97 3.09
C LEU A 155 -12.81 5.56 1.86
N ALA A 156 -13.45 5.36 0.72
CA ALA A 156 -12.77 5.03 -0.52
C ALA A 156 -11.84 6.17 -0.98
N GLN A 157 -12.27 7.43 -0.88
CA GLN A 157 -11.43 8.58 -1.21
C GLN A 157 -10.21 8.68 -0.30
N ARG A 158 -10.38 8.48 1.02
CA ARG A 158 -9.24 8.45 1.96
C ARG A 158 -8.28 7.30 1.65
N ALA A 159 -8.82 6.11 1.38
CA ALA A 159 -8.02 4.95 1.00
C ALA A 159 -7.27 5.17 -0.32
N GLN A 160 -7.85 5.91 -1.30
CA GLN A 160 -7.14 6.25 -2.54
C GLN A 160 -5.87 7.08 -2.26
N LEU A 161 -5.89 7.99 -1.28
CA LEU A 161 -4.70 8.73 -0.86
C LEU A 161 -3.65 7.82 -0.24
N ASP A 162 -4.07 6.85 0.59
CA ASP A 162 -3.17 5.84 1.16
C ASP A 162 -2.54 4.94 0.07
N VAL A 163 -3.28 4.58 -0.99
CA VAL A 163 -2.73 3.85 -2.14
C VAL A 163 -1.66 4.69 -2.86
N GLN A 164 -1.92 5.97 -3.11
CA GLN A 164 -0.95 6.85 -3.75
C GLN A 164 0.32 7.02 -2.91
N SER A 165 0.17 7.12 -1.59
CA SER A 165 1.28 7.15 -0.65
C SER A 165 2.10 5.85 -0.70
N ALA A 166 1.43 4.68 -0.68
CA ALA A 166 2.07 3.37 -0.79
C ALA A 166 2.83 3.20 -2.11
N LEU A 167 2.23 3.58 -3.24
CA LEU A 167 2.87 3.53 -4.57
C LEU A 167 4.06 4.49 -4.67
N SER A 168 3.94 5.70 -4.11
CA SER A 168 5.05 6.66 -4.09
C SER A 168 6.23 6.14 -3.28
N ARG A 169 5.95 5.53 -2.12
CA ARG A 169 6.97 4.90 -1.28
C ARG A 169 7.61 3.70 -1.96
N LEU A 170 6.82 2.86 -2.62
CA LEU A 170 7.32 1.74 -3.43
C LEU A 170 8.30 2.25 -4.51
N ASN A 171 7.89 3.25 -5.30
CA ASN A 171 8.76 3.85 -6.33
C ASN A 171 10.05 4.42 -5.73
N GLU A 172 10.00 5.05 -4.55
CA GLU A 172 11.19 5.57 -3.86
C GLU A 172 12.16 4.44 -3.47
N LEU A 173 11.64 3.33 -2.94
CA LEU A 173 12.43 2.15 -2.60
C LEU A 173 13.02 1.49 -3.84
N GLU A 174 12.26 1.37 -4.92
CA GLU A 174 12.71 0.85 -6.22
C GLU A 174 13.84 1.72 -6.82
N ARG A 175 13.71 3.04 -6.76
CA ARG A 175 14.77 3.97 -7.19
C ARG A 175 16.04 3.79 -6.38
N LYS A 176 15.93 3.64 -5.06
CA LYS A 176 17.08 3.44 -4.16
C LYS A 176 17.77 2.09 -4.36
N THR A 177 17.03 1.05 -4.73
CA THR A 177 17.57 -0.30 -4.95
C THR A 177 18.15 -0.52 -6.33
N HIS A 178 17.42 -0.13 -7.37
CA HIS A 178 17.78 -0.41 -8.76
C HIS A 178 18.55 0.73 -9.43
N GLY A 179 18.66 1.91 -8.80
CA GLY A 179 19.32 3.06 -9.40
C GLY A 179 18.68 3.51 -10.72
N ARG A 180 17.41 3.13 -10.95
CA ARG A 180 16.67 3.48 -12.16
C ARG A 180 16.19 4.92 -12.04
N SER A 181 16.95 5.83 -12.66
CA SER A 181 16.52 7.18 -13.04
C SER A 181 15.49 7.10 -14.15
#